data_AF-A0A3S1HL15-F1
#
_entry.id   AF-A0A3S1HL15-F1
#
_cell.length_a   1.000
_cell.length_b   1.000
_cell.length_c   1.000
_cell.angle_alpha   90.00
_cell.angle_beta   90.00
_cell.angle_gamma   90.00
#
_symmetry.space_group_name_H-M   'P 1'
#
loop_
_entity.id
_entity.type
_entity.pdbx_description
1 polymer ?
#
loop_
_entity_poly.entity_id
_entity_poly.type
_entity_poly.pdbx_seq_one_letter_code
_entity_poly.pdbx_strand_id
1 'polypeptide(L)'
;MFYDANLGFRGSSIVKSGPAIFLEACGVGDIIDWPTSLDSEDAAELDRLRLDGHDVSRVGKKHLVSPSLDAVRATQLYRTLLHEIGHWRDWLEKVEMPSDQGEDYSTLYDRYFARPKSEREAFAHRYADNLRATLEKKGVIPFPRIEA
;
A
#
# COMPACT_ATOMS: atom_id res chain seq x y z
N MET A 1 10.62 -2.28 -6.85
CA MET A 1 9.23 -1.81 -6.98
C MET A 1 9.09 -1.22 -8.36
N PHE A 2 8.14 -1.70 -9.16
CA PHE A 2 7.90 -1.18 -10.50
C PHE A 2 6.80 -0.12 -10.39
N TYR A 3 7.12 1.12 -10.75
CA TYR A 3 6.16 2.22 -10.73
C TYR A 3 5.44 2.41 -12.06
N ASP A 4 5.86 1.70 -13.11
CA ASP A 4 5.29 1.70 -14.46
C ASP A 4 5.04 0.27 -14.92
N ALA A 5 3.98 0.06 -15.71
CA ALA A 5 3.73 -1.20 -16.38
C ALA A 5 3.22 -1.01 -17.82
N ASN A 6 3.72 -1.86 -18.70
CA ASN A 6 3.18 -2.06 -20.04
C ASN A 6 2.20 -3.24 -20.04
N LEU A 7 0.96 -2.98 -20.40
CA LEU A 7 -0.10 -3.97 -20.47
C LEU A 7 -0.43 -4.31 -21.92
N GLY A 8 -0.36 -5.60 -22.26
CA GLY A 8 -0.71 -6.14 -23.56
C GLY A 8 -0.88 -7.65 -23.51
N PHE A 9 -1.41 -8.25 -24.57
CA PHE A 9 -1.47 -9.69 -24.69
C PHE A 9 -0.11 -10.23 -25.16
N ARG A 10 0.21 -11.45 -24.72
CA ARG A 10 1.45 -12.11 -25.15
C ARG A 10 1.46 -12.25 -26.68
N GLY A 11 2.43 -11.62 -27.34
CA GLY A 11 2.55 -11.62 -28.80
C GLY A 11 1.74 -10.53 -29.52
N SER A 12 1.12 -9.60 -28.79
CA SER A 12 0.48 -8.41 -29.36
C SER A 12 1.29 -7.14 -29.05
N SER A 13 0.90 -6.02 -29.66
CA SER A 13 1.39 -4.70 -29.24
C SER A 13 0.95 -4.38 -27.80
N ILE A 14 1.70 -3.48 -27.17
CA ILE A 14 1.30 -2.84 -25.91
C ILE A 14 -0.01 -2.10 -26.16
N VAL A 15 -0.99 -2.32 -25.28
CA VAL A 15 -2.32 -1.71 -25.34
C VAL A 15 -2.40 -0.50 -24.41
N LYS A 16 -1.67 -0.54 -23.28
CA LYS A 16 -1.64 0.55 -22.31
C LYS A 16 -0.29 0.60 -21.60
N SER A 17 0.15 1.80 -21.24
CA SER A 17 1.37 2.07 -20.48
C SER A 17 1.09 3.13 -19.42
N GLY A 18 1.88 3.13 -18.35
CA GLY A 18 1.81 4.14 -17.31
C GLY A 18 1.90 3.56 -15.90
N PRO A 19 1.61 4.40 -14.90
CA PRO A 19 1.82 4.03 -13.51
C PRO A 19 1.00 2.81 -13.09
N ALA A 20 1.64 1.91 -12.35
CA ALA A 20 1.03 0.68 -11.87
C ALA A 20 0.90 0.67 -10.34
N ILE A 21 -0.27 0.31 -9.85
CA ILE A 21 -0.53 0.03 -8.44
C ILE A 21 -0.84 -1.46 -8.33
N PHE A 22 -0.13 -2.14 -7.43
CA PHE A 22 -0.36 -3.54 -7.15
C PHE A 22 -1.10 -3.67 -5.82
N LEU A 23 -2.24 -4.36 -5.84
CA LEU A 23 -2.95 -4.73 -4.62
C LEU A 23 -2.98 -6.26 -4.55
N GLU A 24 -2.52 -6.80 -3.44
CA GLU A 24 -2.57 -8.23 -3.19
C GLU A 24 -4.00 -8.64 -2.81
N ALA A 25 -4.44 -9.78 -3.33
CA ALA A 25 -5.70 -10.37 -2.92
C ALA A 25 -5.57 -10.93 -1.50
N CYS A 26 -6.55 -10.62 -0.64
CA CYS A 26 -6.61 -11.16 0.73
C CYS A 26 -7.75 -12.17 0.83
N GLY A 27 -7.47 -13.34 1.41
CA GLY A 27 -8.49 -14.33 1.74
C GLY A 27 -9.41 -13.82 2.85
N VAL A 28 -10.72 -13.89 2.64
CA VAL A 28 -11.72 -13.59 3.67
C VAL A 28 -12.09 -14.90 4.37
N GLY A 29 -12.08 -14.89 5.70
CA GLY A 29 -12.39 -16.07 6.52
C GLY A 29 -11.20 -17.02 6.77
N ASP A 30 -10.09 -16.87 6.04
CA ASP A 30 -8.87 -17.63 6.29
C ASP A 30 -8.11 -17.02 7.46
N ILE A 31 -8.01 -17.76 8.58
CA ILE A 31 -7.27 -17.30 9.76
C ILE A 31 -5.78 -17.21 9.44
N ILE A 32 -5.17 -16.08 9.76
CA ILE A 32 -3.74 -15.84 9.59
C ILE A 32 -3.05 -16.00 10.96
N ASP A 33 -2.10 -16.93 11.01
CA ASP A 33 -1.31 -17.23 12.21
C ASP A 33 -0.03 -16.39 12.25
N TRP A 34 0.16 -15.60 13.30
CA TRP A 34 1.39 -14.86 13.57
C TRP A 34 2.04 -15.37 14.87
N PRO A 35 3.37 -15.47 14.97
CA PRO A 35 4.02 -15.79 16.24
C PRO A 35 3.80 -14.67 17.27
N THR A 36 3.92 -14.97 18.56
CA THR A 36 3.87 -13.94 19.62
C THR A 36 5.20 -13.22 19.84
N SER A 37 6.29 -13.76 19.28
CA SER A 37 7.61 -13.12 19.28
C SER A 37 7.71 -12.26 18.03
N LEU A 38 7.09 -11.08 18.07
CA LEU A 38 7.12 -10.11 16.99
C LEU A 38 8.30 -9.16 17.16
N ASP A 39 8.90 -8.74 16.06
CA ASP A 39 9.78 -7.56 16.08
C ASP A 39 8.95 -6.27 16.11
N SER A 40 9.62 -5.12 16.09
CA SER A 40 8.94 -3.82 16.15
C SER A 40 8.08 -3.52 14.93
N GLU A 41 8.45 -4.02 13.75
CA GLU A 41 7.71 -3.79 12.51
C GLU A 41 6.45 -4.66 12.48
N ASP A 42 6.60 -5.95 12.82
CA ASP A 42 5.49 -6.88 12.91
C ASP A 42 4.50 -6.49 14.02
N ALA A 43 4.99 -6.01 15.17
CA ALA A 43 4.11 -5.52 16.24
C ALA A 43 3.27 -4.33 15.77
N ALA A 44 3.89 -3.38 15.05
CA ALA A 44 3.18 -2.24 14.48
C ALA A 44 2.18 -2.66 13.39
N GLU A 45 2.51 -3.66 12.57
CA GLU A 45 1.59 -4.18 11.57
C GLU A 45 0.39 -4.90 12.20
N LEU A 46 0.61 -5.66 13.27
CA LEU A 46 -0.49 -6.29 14.02
C LEU A 46 -1.45 -5.24 14.61
N ASP A 47 -0.92 -4.12 15.11
CA ASP A 47 -1.75 -3.01 15.58
C ASP A 47 -2.51 -2.33 14.44
N ARG A 48 -1.91 -2.17 13.26
CA ARG A 48 -2.62 -1.67 12.07
C ARG A 48 -3.74 -2.60 11.62
N LEU A 49 -3.53 -3.92 11.67
CA LEU A 49 -4.59 -4.90 11.38
C LEU A 49 -5.77 -4.75 12.35
N ARG A 50 -5.51 -4.53 13.65
CA ARG A 50 -6.58 -4.22 14.61
C ARG A 50 -7.32 -2.94 14.24
N LEU A 51 -6.60 -1.88 13.86
CA LEU A 51 -7.18 -0.59 13.47
C LEU A 51 -7.98 -0.66 12.16
N ASP A 52 -7.63 -1.57 11.26
CA ASP A 52 -8.41 -1.86 10.06
C ASP A 52 -9.68 -2.68 10.37
N GLY A 53 -9.83 -3.16 11.61
CA GLY A 53 -11.01 -3.89 12.08
C GLY A 53 -10.88 -5.41 12.02
N HIS A 54 -9.67 -5.95 11.82
CA HIS A 54 -9.45 -7.39 11.94
C HIS A 54 -9.61 -7.83 13.39
N ASP A 55 -10.29 -8.96 13.61
CA ASP A 55 -10.33 -9.56 14.94
C ASP A 55 -9.00 -10.27 15.21
N VAL A 56 -8.28 -9.79 16.22
CA VAL A 56 -6.96 -10.33 16.58
C VAL A 56 -7.04 -10.88 17.99
N SER A 57 -6.99 -12.21 18.09
CA SER A 57 -6.94 -12.91 19.37
C SER A 57 -5.57 -13.53 19.61
N ARG A 58 -5.27 -13.86 20.87
CA ARG A 58 -4.05 -14.59 21.24
C ARG A 58 -4.42 -15.99 21.70
N VAL A 59 -3.84 -17.00 21.07
CA VAL A 59 -3.99 -18.41 21.44
C VAL A 59 -2.60 -19.01 21.66
N GLY A 60 -2.25 -19.19 22.94
CA GLY A 60 -0.94 -19.67 23.34
C GLY A 60 0.20 -18.77 22.85
N LYS A 61 1.04 -19.32 21.96
CA LYS A 61 2.20 -18.64 21.36
C LYS A 61 1.91 -17.96 20.01
N LYS A 62 0.64 -17.88 19.62
CA LYS A 62 0.21 -17.29 18.35
C LYS A 62 -0.77 -16.13 18.54
N HIS A 63 -0.71 -15.17 17.64
CA HIS A 63 -1.81 -14.28 17.31
C HIS A 63 -2.60 -14.89 16.16
N LEU A 64 -3.93 -14.94 16.30
CA LEU A 64 -4.84 -15.35 15.25
C LEU A 64 -5.55 -14.11 14.72
N VAL A 65 -5.35 -13.80 13.46
CA VAL A 65 -6.02 -12.69 12.77
C VAL A 65 -7.16 -13.28 11.94
N SER A 66 -8.38 -12.88 12.23
CA SER A 66 -9.58 -13.34 11.52
C SER A 66 -10.08 -12.25 10.55
N PRO A 67 -9.78 -12.37 9.25
CA PRO A 67 -10.15 -11.37 8.26
C PRO A 67 -11.64 -11.44 7.92
N SER A 68 -12.38 -10.41 8.35
CA SER A 68 -13.73 -10.15 7.84
C SER A 68 -13.65 -9.43 6.49
N LEU A 69 -14.74 -9.47 5.72
CA LEU A 69 -14.82 -8.74 4.45
C LEU A 69 -14.56 -7.23 4.64
N ASP A 70 -15.13 -6.65 5.70
CA ASP A 70 -14.98 -5.22 5.98
C ASP A 70 -13.55 -4.86 6.39
N ALA A 71 -12.91 -5.71 7.19
CA ALA A 71 -11.52 -5.51 7.61
C ALA A 71 -10.54 -5.63 6.44
N VAL A 72 -10.73 -6.64 5.57
CA VAL A 72 -9.95 -6.79 4.33
C VAL A 72 -10.12 -5.57 3.43
N ARG A 73 -11.36 -5.09 3.26
CA ARG A 73 -11.64 -3.87 2.49
C ARG A 73 -10.94 -2.65 3.09
N ALA A 74 -10.95 -2.51 4.41
CA ALA A 74 -10.27 -1.41 5.08
C ALA A 74 -8.75 -1.46 4.84
N THR A 75 -8.13 -2.64 5.01
CA THR A 75 -6.72 -2.84 4.71
C THR A 75 -6.41 -2.53 3.25
N GLN A 76 -7.08 -3.16 2.29
CA GLN A 76 -6.76 -3.00 0.87
C GLN A 76 -7.04 -1.58 0.36
N LEU A 77 -8.23 -1.03 0.63
CA LEU A 77 -8.72 0.18 -0.03
C LEU A 77 -8.37 1.46 0.73
N TYR A 78 -8.34 1.40 2.06
CA TYR A 78 -8.17 2.60 2.90
C TYR A 78 -6.78 2.71 3.51
N ARG A 79 -5.95 1.66 3.41
CA ARG A 79 -4.54 1.68 3.85
C ARG A 79 -3.57 1.36 2.71
N THR A 80 -3.59 0.14 2.17
CA THR A 80 -2.61 -0.32 1.16
C THR A 80 -2.70 0.50 -0.13
N LEU A 81 -3.89 0.73 -0.69
CA LEU A 81 -4.05 1.55 -1.89
C LEU A 81 -3.49 2.97 -1.69
N LEU A 82 -3.78 3.60 -0.55
CA LEU A 82 -3.29 4.96 -0.26
C LEU A 82 -1.77 4.97 -0.06
N HIS A 83 -1.21 3.89 0.49
CA HIS A 83 0.23 3.69 0.65
C HIS A 83 0.94 3.54 -0.70
N GLU A 84 0.42 2.71 -1.60
CA GLU A 84 0.96 2.57 -2.97
C GLU A 84 0.88 3.89 -3.75
N ILE A 85 -0.22 4.65 -3.60
CA ILE A 85 -0.30 6.01 -4.15
C ILE A 85 0.77 6.91 -3.52
N GLY A 86 1.06 6.75 -2.22
CA GLY A 86 2.13 7.45 -1.53
C GLY A 86 3.51 7.16 -2.13
N HIS A 87 3.81 5.91 -2.46
CA HIS A 87 5.06 5.58 -3.17
C HIS A 87 5.11 6.22 -4.56
N TRP A 88 4.03 6.14 -5.33
CA TRP A 88 3.95 6.80 -6.63
C TRP A 88 4.14 8.31 -6.50
N ARG A 89 3.54 8.94 -5.48
CA ARG A 89 3.69 10.38 -5.25
C ARG A 89 5.14 10.76 -4.96
N ASP A 90 5.83 9.97 -4.13
CA ASP A 90 7.25 10.19 -3.80
C ASP A 90 8.13 10.11 -5.07
N TRP A 91 7.86 9.11 -5.91
CA TRP A 91 8.50 8.92 -7.21
C TRP A 91 8.24 10.08 -8.16
N LEU A 92 6.96 10.45 -8.32
CA LEU A 92 6.53 11.54 -9.20
C LEU A 92 7.25 12.85 -8.85
N GLU A 93 7.31 13.20 -7.56
CA GLU A 93 7.92 14.45 -7.10
C GLU A 93 9.45 14.46 -7.24
N LYS A 94 10.11 13.30 -7.12
CA LYS A 94 11.57 13.21 -7.08
C LYS A 94 12.22 12.77 -8.38
N VAL A 95 11.46 12.18 -9.31
CA VAL A 95 11.98 11.60 -10.55
C VAL A 95 11.22 12.13 -11.76
N GLU A 96 9.93 11.84 -11.89
CA GLU A 96 9.18 12.18 -13.11
C GLU A 96 9.08 13.70 -13.33
N MET A 97 8.62 14.45 -12.33
CA MET A 97 8.42 15.90 -12.48
C MET A 97 9.73 16.68 -12.71
N PRO A 98 10.85 16.40 -12.02
CA PRO A 98 12.12 17.04 -12.35
C PRO A 98 12.67 16.61 -13.71
N SER A 99 12.48 15.34 -14.10
CA SER A 99 12.86 14.85 -15.43
C SER A 99 12.10 15.59 -16.54
N ASP A 100 10.79 15.80 -16.38
CA ASP A 100 9.96 16.60 -17.31
C ASP A 100 10.41 18.06 -17.40
N GLN A 101 11.11 18.57 -16.37
CA GLN A 101 11.69 19.91 -16.33
C GLN A 101 13.12 19.97 -16.89
N GLY A 102 13.65 18.85 -17.39
CA GLY A 102 14.93 18.77 -18.09
C GLY A 102 16.10 18.28 -17.24
N GLU A 103 15.87 17.81 -16.01
CA GLU A 103 16.90 17.08 -15.26
C GLU A 103 17.12 15.67 -15.83
N ASP A 104 18.34 15.14 -15.70
CA ASP A 104 18.67 13.80 -16.20
C ASP A 104 17.96 12.70 -15.39
N TYR A 105 17.08 11.96 -16.07
CA TYR A 105 16.27 10.88 -15.48
C TYR A 105 17.14 9.82 -14.79
N SER A 106 18.23 9.39 -15.42
CA SER A 106 19.08 8.32 -14.85
C SER A 106 19.68 8.75 -13.51
N THR A 107 20.14 10.00 -13.43
CA THR A 107 20.69 10.56 -12.22
C THR A 107 19.62 10.71 -11.13
N LEU A 108 18.39 11.10 -11.49
CA LEU A 108 17.26 11.19 -10.54
C LEU A 108 16.83 9.81 -10.02
N TYR A 109 16.77 8.83 -10.92
CA TYR A 109 16.50 7.42 -10.61
C TYR A 109 17.50 6.91 -9.56
N ASP A 110 18.80 7.08 -9.81
CA ASP A 110 19.85 6.62 -8.91
C ASP A 110 19.79 7.34 -7.56
N ARG A 111 19.56 8.66 -7.56
CA ARG A 111 19.35 9.45 -6.32
C ARG A 111 18.16 8.95 -5.52
N TYR A 112 17.05 8.61 -6.19
CA TYR A 112 15.86 8.11 -5.52
C TYR A 112 16.12 6.76 -4.85
N PHE A 113 16.76 5.82 -5.54
CA PHE A 113 17.04 4.48 -5.00
C PHE A 113 18.23 4.45 -4.03
N ALA A 114 19.10 5.46 -4.02
CA ALA A 114 20.12 5.64 -3.00
C ALA A 114 19.54 5.99 -1.62
N ARG A 115 18.28 6.48 -1.56
CA ARG A 115 17.59 6.74 -0.28
C ARG A 115 17.32 5.44 0.47
N PRO A 116 17.49 5.42 1.81
CA PRO A 116 17.17 4.26 2.62
C PRO A 116 15.74 3.75 2.37
N LYS A 117 15.56 2.43 2.29
CA LYS A 117 14.23 1.83 2.13
C LYS A 117 13.27 2.35 3.21
N SER A 118 13.71 2.36 4.48
CA SER A 118 12.92 2.87 5.61
C SER A 118 12.42 4.30 5.43
N GLU A 119 13.19 5.18 4.79
CA GLU A 119 12.77 6.55 4.49
C GLU A 119 11.63 6.58 3.46
N ARG A 120 11.75 5.77 2.40
CA ARG A 120 10.73 5.64 1.34
C ARG A 120 9.44 5.02 1.87
N GLU A 121 9.53 3.97 2.68
CA GLU A 121 8.38 3.36 3.37
C GLU A 121 7.70 4.36 4.31
N ALA A 122 8.49 5.10 5.09
CA ALA A 122 7.94 6.09 6.02
C ALA A 122 7.23 7.25 5.30
N PHE A 123 7.70 7.64 4.11
CA PHE A 123 6.98 8.61 3.28
C PHE A 123 5.60 8.08 2.87
N ALA A 124 5.55 6.85 2.32
CA ALA A 124 4.31 6.25 1.86
C ALA A 124 3.30 6.04 2.99
N HIS A 125 3.74 5.58 4.17
CA HIS A 125 2.89 5.50 5.36
C HIS A 125 2.33 6.86 5.77
N ARG A 126 3.19 7.89 5.92
CA ARG A 126 2.71 9.24 6.30
C ARG A 126 1.73 9.82 5.29
N TYR A 127 1.99 9.60 3.99
CA TYR A 127 1.08 10.02 2.94
C TYR A 127 -0.27 9.33 3.07
N ALA A 128 -0.27 8.01 3.24
CA ALA A 128 -1.48 7.21 3.41
C ALA A 128 -2.29 7.65 4.63
N ASP A 129 -1.65 7.81 5.79
CA ASP A 129 -2.30 8.19 7.05
C ASP A 129 -2.97 9.59 6.94
N ASN A 130 -2.24 10.56 6.37
CA ASN A 130 -2.76 11.92 6.17
C ASN A 130 -3.93 11.95 5.19
N LEU A 131 -3.82 11.19 4.08
CA LEU A 131 -4.87 11.12 3.09
C LEU A 131 -6.10 10.39 3.63
N ARG A 132 -5.91 9.27 4.34
CA ARG A 132 -6.97 8.52 5.02
C ARG A 132 -7.74 9.43 5.97
N ALA A 133 -7.04 10.13 6.89
CA ALA A 133 -7.66 11.05 7.83
C ALA A 133 -8.44 12.18 7.12
N THR A 134 -7.91 12.68 6.00
CA THR A 134 -8.59 13.70 5.19
C THR A 134 -9.87 13.16 4.54
N LEU A 135 -9.82 11.95 3.98
CA LEU A 135 -10.96 11.32 3.32
C LEU A 135 -12.05 10.90 4.32
N GLU A 136 -11.65 10.40 5.50
CA GLU A 136 -12.55 10.11 6.63
C GLU A 136 -13.26 11.37 7.11
N LYS A 137 -12.51 12.46 7.33
CA LYS A 137 -13.09 13.76 7.73
C LYS A 137 -14.08 14.31 6.70
N LYS A 138 -13.87 14.01 5.42
CA LYS A 138 -14.77 14.40 4.32
C LYS A 138 -15.95 13.42 4.12
N GLY A 139 -15.99 12.32 4.86
CA GLY A 139 -17.01 11.27 4.69
C GLY A 139 -16.91 10.52 3.35
N VAL A 140 -15.74 10.53 2.71
CA VAL A 140 -15.51 9.81 1.43
C VAL A 140 -15.22 8.34 1.69
N ILE A 141 -14.50 8.03 2.78
CA ILE A 141 -14.30 6.67 3.27
C ILE A 141 -14.82 6.56 4.71
N PRO A 142 -15.32 5.38 5.12
CA PRO A 142 -15.58 4.22 4.26
C PRO A 142 -16.75 4.49 3.30
N PHE A 143 -16.70 3.89 2.10
CA PHE A 143 -17.81 3.94 1.15
C PHE A 143 -18.51 2.58 1.02
N PRO A 144 -19.83 2.56 0.70
CA PRO A 144 -20.57 1.33 0.47
C PRO A 144 -19.99 0.51 -0.70
N ARG A 145 -20.13 -0.80 -0.62
CA ARG A 145 -19.75 -1.67 -1.73
C ARG A 145 -20.66 -1.41 -2.94
N ILE A 146 -20.08 -1.43 -4.13
CA ILE A 146 -20.85 -1.47 -5.39
C ILE A 146 -21.44 -2.87 -5.51
N GLU A 147 -22.77 -2.97 -5.48
CA GLU A 147 -23.47 -4.22 -5.78
C GLU A 147 -23.28 -4.56 -7.26
N ALA A 148 -23.01 -5.84 -7.54
CA ALA A 148 -22.80 -6.36 -8.89
C ALA A 148 -24.04 -7.12 -9.37
#